data_AF-A0A7C1PYA8-F1
#
_entry.id   AF-A0A7C1PYA8-F1
#
_cell.length_a   1.000
_cell.length_b   1.000
_cell.length_c   1.000
_cell.angle_alpha   90.00
_cell.angle_beta   90.00
_cell.angle_gamma   90.00
#
_symmetry.space_group_name_H-M   'P 1'
#
loop_
_entity.id
_entity.type
_entity.pdbx_description
1 polymer ?
#
loop_
_entity_poly.entity_id
_entity_poly.type
_entity_poly.pdbx_seq_one_letter_code
_entity_poly.pdbx_strand_id
1 'polypeptide(L)' 'MAVNLQILGSSSKGNCYILSNDTEALIIEVGVKFSKIKEAVNFNISKIVGVLLSHAHL' A
#
# COMPACT_ATOMS: atom_id res chain seq x y z
N MET A 1 18.48 7.72 0.31
CA MET A 1 17.24 6.93 0.25
C MET A 1 16.11 7.87 -0.15
N ALA A 2 15.53 7.68 -1.34
CA ALA A 2 14.34 8.41 -1.75
C ALA A 2 13.11 7.63 -1.28
N VAL A 3 12.12 8.33 -0.73
CA VAL A 3 10.81 7.76 -0.43
C VAL A 3 9.89 8.03 -1.60
N ASN A 4 9.19 7.00 -2.08
CA ASN A 4 8.20 7.08 -3.14
C ASN A 4 6.81 6.82 -2.58
N LEU A 5 5.84 7.62 -3.04
CA LEU A 5 4.42 7.40 -2.78
C LEU A 5 3.75 6.85 -4.04
N GLN A 6 3.30 5.61 -3.98
CA GLN A 6 2.44 5.01 -5.00
C GLN A 6 0.98 5.08 -4.55
N ILE A 7 0.09 5.48 -5.45
CA ILE A 7 -1.36 5.59 -5.19
C ILE A 7 -2.07 4.47 -5.97
N LEU A 8 -2.65 3.51 -5.26
CA LEU A 8 -3.43 2.41 -5.86
C LEU A 8 -4.94 2.72 -5.88
N GLY A 9 -5.40 3.63 -5.02
CA GLY A 9 -6.77 4.15 -5.00
C GLY A 9 -6.89 5.39 -4.11
N SER A 10 -7.73 6.34 -4.51
CA SER A 10 -7.96 7.61 -3.80
C SER A 10 -9.41 8.12 -3.98
N SER A 11 -10.37 7.20 -4.00
CA SER A 11 -11.78 7.52 -4.27
C SER A 11 -12.71 6.72 -3.37
N SER A 12 -14.01 6.98 -3.46
CA SER A 12 -15.05 6.21 -2.75
C SER A 12 -15.08 4.72 -3.09
N LYS A 13 -14.39 4.28 -4.15
CA LYS A 13 -14.25 2.86 -4.52
C LYS A 13 -13.17 2.12 -3.72
N GLY A 14 -12.46 2.82 -2.84
CA GLY A 14 -11.41 2.27 -2.00
C GLY A 14 -10.11 3.05 -2.12
N ASN A 15 -9.51 3.30 -0.96
CA ASN A 15 -8.24 4.00 -0.83
C ASN A 15 -7.12 2.98 -0.56
N CYS A 16 -5.96 3.20 -1.15
CA CYS A 16 -4.76 2.43 -0.83
C CYS A 16 -3.53 3.17 -1.36
N TYR A 17 -2.55 3.35 -0.49
CA TYR A 17 -1.31 4.07 -0.75
C TYR A 17 -0.13 3.26 -0.25
N ILE A 18 1.00 3.33 -0.94
CA ILE A 18 2.23 2.66 -0.53
C ILE A 18 3.34 3.70 -0.45
N LEU A 19 3.84 3.92 0.76
CA LEU A 19 5.09 4.63 0.99
C LEU A 19 6.21 3.61 1.00
N SER A 20 7.18 3.76 0.11
CA SER A 20 8.28 2.79 0.01
C SER A 20 9.63 3.46 -0.25
N ASN A 21 10.68 2.80 0.21
CA ASN A 21 12.07 3.04 -0.21
C ASN A 21 12.58 1.77 -0.91
N ASP A 22 13.89 1.53 -1.01
CA ASP A 22 14.40 0.31 -1.66
C ASP A 22 14.13 -0.97 -0.86
N THR A 23 14.12 -0.90 0.47
CA THR A 23 14.15 -2.05 1.39
C THR A 23 12.85 -2.25 2.17
N GLU A 24 11.99 -1.24 2.25
CA GLU A 24 10.79 -1.24 3.09
C GLU A 24 9.59 -0.64 2.34
N ALA A 25 8.40 -1.09 2.70
CA ALA A 25 7.13 -0.56 2.23
C ALA A 25 6.12 -0.50 3.38
N LEU A 26 5.52 0.66 3.59
CA LEU A 26 4.40 0.88 4.49
C LEU A 26 3.13 1.11 3.68
N ILE A 27 2.11 0.31 3.94
CA ILE A 27 0.81 0.42 3.27
C ILE A 27 -0.11 1.30 4.14
N ILE A 28 -0.83 2.22 3.51
CA ILE A 28 -1.85 3.04 4.15
C ILE A 28 -3.18 2.76 3.45
N GLU A 29 -4.17 2.29 4.21
CA GLU A 29 -5.44 1.73 3.74
C GLU A 29 -5.30 0.46 2.89
N VAL A 30 -6.36 -0.35 2.85
CA VAL A 30 -6.42 -1.61 2.09
C VAL A 30 -7.73 -1.73 1.30
N GLY A 31 -8.25 -0.60 0.80
CA GLY A 31 -9.47 -0.54 -0.01
C GLY A 31 -9.33 -1.10 -1.44
N VAL A 32 -8.25 -1.81 -1.75
CA VAL A 32 -8.01 -2.44 -3.06
C VAL A 32 -7.73 -3.92 -2.89
N LYS A 33 -7.93 -4.71 -3.96
CA LYS A 33 -7.58 -6.14 -3.96
C LYS A 33 -6.10 -6.32 -3.63
N PHE A 34 -5.78 -7.28 -2.76
CA PHE A 34 -4.40 -7.59 -2.39
C PHE A 34 -3.50 -7.95 -3.58
N SER A 35 -4.05 -8.45 -4.68
CA SER A 35 -3.30 -8.65 -5.93
C SER A 35 -2.66 -7.36 -6.45
N LYS A 36 -3.36 -6.21 -6.37
CA LYS A 36 -2.81 -4.91 -6.77
C LYS A 36 -1.68 -4.45 -5.87
N ILE A 37 -1.78 -4.74 -4.57
CA ILE A 37 -0.73 -4.45 -3.60
C ILE A 37 0.52 -5.28 -3.93
N LYS A 38 0.35 -6.59 -4.18
CA LYS A 38 1.45 -7.48 -4.57
C LYS A 38 2.14 -6.99 -5.84
N GLU A 39 1.37 -6.64 -6.87
CA GLU A 39 1.92 -6.07 -8.12
C GLU A 39 2.72 -4.78 -7.85
N ALA A 40 2.18 -3.88 -7.01
CA ALA A 40 2.84 -2.61 -6.70
C ALA A 40 4.16 -2.74 -5.93
N VAL A 41 4.31 -3.79 -5.11
CA VAL A 41 5.57 -4.11 -4.41
C VAL A 41 6.45 -5.11 -5.18
N ASN A 42 6.21 -5.31 -6.49
CA ASN A 42 6.92 -6.28 -7.32
C ASN A 42 6.95 -7.69 -6.72
N PHE A 43 5.86 -8.09 -6.09
CA PHE A 43 5.67 -9.37 -5.39
C PHE A 43 6.65 -9.61 -4.22
N ASN A 44 7.46 -8.62 -3.83
CA ASN A 44 8.30 -8.70 -2.63
C ASN A 44 7.49 -8.35 -1.38
N ILE A 45 6.66 -9.29 -0.93
CA ILE A 45 5.80 -9.12 0.24
C ILE A 45 6.64 -8.95 1.53
N SER A 46 7.82 -9.56 1.60
CA SER A 46 8.74 -9.45 2.74
C SER A 46 9.22 -8.02 3.01
N LYS A 47 9.12 -7.14 2.00
CA LYS A 47 9.42 -5.70 2.12
C LYS A 47 8.35 -4.94 2.91
N ILE A 48 7.13 -5.47 3.02
CA ILE A 48 6.04 -4.80 3.71
C ILE A 48 6.29 -4.87 5.21
N VAL A 49 6.56 -3.72 5.83
CA VAL A 49 6.87 -3.63 7.26
C VAL A 49 5.63 -3.40 8.13
N GLY A 50 4.52 -3.03 7.52
CA GLY A 50 3.26 -2.81 8.24
C GLY A 50 2.15 -2.23 7.37
N VAL A 51 0.98 -2.13 7.98
CA VAL A 51 -0.22 -1.52 7.40
C VAL A 51 -0.82 -0.55 8.40
N LEU A 52 -1.17 0.64 7.95
CA LEU A 52 -1.97 1.61 8.70
C LEU A 52 -3.39 1.64 8.15
N LEU A 53 -4.37 1.48 9.03
CA LEU A 53 -5.80 1.61 8.72
C LEU A 53 -6.32 2.79 9.52
N SER A 54 -6.73 3.86 8.84
CA SER A 54 -7.33 5.01 9.55
C SER A 54 -8.76 4.68 10.00
N HIS A 55 -9.48 3.87 9.22
CA HIS A 55 -10.84 3.43 9.51
C HIS A 55 -11.19 2.20 8.68
N ALA A 56 -12.19 1.44 9.12
CA ALA A 56 -12.78 0.36 8.34
C ALA A 56 -14.26 0.65 8.14
N HIS A 57 -14.67 0.82 6.88
CA HIS A 57 -16.08 0.80 6.52
C HIS A 57 -16.55 -0.65 6.54
N LEU A 58 -17.54 -0.97 7.37
CA LEU A 58 -18.23 -2.27 7.39
C LEU A 58 -19.26 -2.37 6.27
#